data_AF-A0A7V5C1I1-F1
#
_entry.id   AF-A0A7V5C1I1-F1
#
_cell.length_a   1.000
_cell.length_b   1.000
_cell.length_c   1.000
_cell.angle_alpha   90.00
_cell.angle_beta   90.00
_cell.angle_gamma   90.00
#
_symmetry.space_group_name_H-M   'P 1'
#
loop_
_entity.id
_entity.type
_entity.pdbx_description
1 polymer ?
#
loop_
_entity_poly.entity_id
_entity_poly.type
_entity_poly.pdbx_seq_one_letter_code
_entity_poly.pdbx_strand_id
1 'polypeptide(L)' 'MRGRPILGVISGFLFGLFAASTAFSFGAIPLASPLVWVLPLLGIALGLVMAAWAPFGRAGDEDGSSPS' A
#
# COMPACT_ATOMS: atom_id res chain seq x y z
N MET A 1 -2.82 -9.45 -18.09
CA MET A 1 -2.28 -9.06 -16.77
C MET A 1 -2.02 -7.54 -16.77
N ARG A 2 -3.08 -6.72 -16.61
CA ARG A 2 -2.97 -5.26 -16.42
C ARG A 2 -3.72 -4.89 -15.13
N GLY A 3 -3.49 -5.68 -14.09
CA GLY A 3 -4.05 -5.48 -12.75
C GLY A 3 -3.10 -4.58 -11.99
N ARG A 4 -3.61 -3.47 -11.46
CA ARG A 4 -2.93 -2.29 -10.91
C ARG A 4 -2.14 -2.64 -9.62
N PRO A 5 -0.93 -3.22 -9.71
CA PRO A 5 -0.24 -3.76 -8.54
C PRO A 5 0.30 -2.60 -7.68
N ILE A 6 0.64 -1.50 -8.36
CA ILE A 6 1.19 -0.27 -7.82
C ILE A 6 0.27 0.32 -6.75
N LEU A 7 -1.06 0.30 -6.95
CA LEU A 7 -1.98 0.85 -5.96
C LEU A 7 -1.98 0.01 -4.68
N GLY A 8 -1.87 -1.32 -4.79
CA GLY A 8 -1.72 -2.23 -3.66
C GLY A 8 -0.38 -2.06 -2.92
N VAL A 9 0.71 -1.87 -3.67
CA VAL A 9 2.04 -1.59 -3.09
C VAL A 9 2.02 -0.26 -2.33
N ILE A 10 1.48 0.81 -2.92
CA ILE A 10 1.44 2.14 -2.30
C ILE A 10 0.53 2.12 -1.06
N SER A 11 -0.69 1.59 -1.17
CA SER A 11 -1.62 1.52 -0.03
C SER A 11 -1.08 0.63 1.08
N GLY A 12 -0.47 -0.51 0.73
CA GLY A 12 0.19 -1.42 1.66
C GLY A 12 1.36 -0.77 2.39
N PHE A 13 2.25 -0.10 1.65
CA PHE A 13 3.37 0.64 2.24
C PHE A 13 2.90 1.71 3.21
N LEU A 14 1.96 2.56 2.79
CA LEU A 14 1.45 3.65 3.63
C LEU A 14 0.75 3.11 4.89
N PHE A 15 0.01 2.01 4.77
CA PHE A 15 -0.61 1.34 5.91
C PHE A 15 0.44 0.78 6.88
N GLY A 16 1.46 0.08 6.38
CA GLY A 16 2.53 -0.48 7.21
C GLY A 16 3.39 0.60 7.88
N LEU A 17 3.68 1.69 7.17
CA LEU A 17 4.35 2.87 7.71
C LEU A 17 3.52 3.55 8.79
N PHE A 18 2.22 3.73 8.54
CA PHE A 18 1.30 4.28 9.53
C PHE A 18 1.27 3.43 10.80
N ALA A 19 1.13 2.10 10.67
CA ALA A 19 1.15 1.18 11.80
C ALA A 19 2.48 1.25 12.59
N ALA A 20 3.62 1.34 11.90
CA ALA A 20 4.93 1.51 12.54
C ALA A 20 5.05 2.85 13.28
N SER A 21 4.64 3.96 12.65
CA SER A 21 4.65 5.29 13.25
C SER A 21 3.71 5.38 14.45
N THR A 22 2.53 4.77 14.38
CA THR A 22 1.60 4.68 15.51
C THR A 22 2.20 3.84 16.64
N ALA A 23 2.72 2.65 16.34
CA ALA A 23 3.34 1.80 17.36
C ALA A 23 4.53 2.49 18.06
N PHE A 24 5.32 3.26 17.30
CA PHE A 24 6.37 4.11 17.87
C PHE A 24 5.80 5.25 18.73
N SER A 25 4.82 5.99 18.22
CA SER A 25 4.23 7.16 18.92
C SER A 25 3.56 6.79 20.24
N PHE A 26 2.97 5.59 20.31
CA PHE A 26 2.36 5.05 21.53
C PHE A 26 3.36 4.29 22.43
N GLY A 27 4.64 4.27 22.08
CA GLY A 27 5.70 3.63 22.88
C GLY A 27 5.68 2.10 22.85
N ALA A 28 4.93 1.48 21.93
CA ALA A 28 4.86 0.03 21.79
C ALA A 28 6.16 -0.56 21.20
N ILE A 29 6.87 0.19 20.35
CA ILE A 29 8.19 -0.19 19.82
C ILE A 29 9.17 0.98 19.85
N PRO A 30 10.46 0.76 20.19
CA PRO A 30 11.48 1.81 20.12
C PRO A 30 11.86 2.11 18.66
N LEU A 31 12.31 3.34 18.39
CA LEU A 31 12.68 3.78 17.03
C LEU A 31 13.83 2.98 16.42
N ALA A 32 14.78 2.54 17.25
CA ALA A 32 15.89 1.70 16.84
C ALA A 32 15.49 0.23 16.58
N SER A 33 14.22 -0.13 16.79
CA SER A 33 13.73 -1.48 16.59
C SER A 33 13.70 -1.83 15.09
N PRO A 34 14.17 -3.02 14.70
CA PRO A 34 13.99 -3.54 13.34
C PRO A 34 12.52 -3.58 12.91
N LEU A 35 11.59 -3.70 13.86
CA LEU A 35 10.14 -3.73 13.60
C LEU A 35 9.65 -2.47 12.87
N VAL A 36 10.28 -1.31 13.08
CA VAL A 36 9.94 -0.06 12.40
C VAL A 36 10.10 -0.21 10.87
N TRP A 37 11.03 -1.03 10.42
CA TRP A 37 11.26 -1.32 9.01
C TRP A 37 10.48 -2.53 8.49
N VAL A 38 10.27 -3.53 9.36
CA VAL A 38 9.52 -4.75 9.00
C VAL A 38 8.04 -4.47 8.79
N LEU A 39 7.42 -3.60 9.59
CA LEU A 39 5.99 -3.26 9.45
C LEU A 39 5.63 -2.66 8.08
N PRO A 40 6.38 -1.67 7.54
CA PRO A 40 6.18 -1.17 6.18
C PRO A 40 6.29 -2.26 5.11
N LEU A 41 7.28 -3.15 5.22
CA LEU A 41 7.48 -4.26 4.30
C LEU A 41 6.32 -5.27 4.35
N LEU A 42 5.86 -5.61 5.56
CA LEU A 42 4.67 -6.43 5.76
C LEU A 42 3.41 -5.75 5.21
N GLY A 43 3.29 -4.44 5.38
CA GLY A 43 2.22 -3.64 4.79
C GLY A 43 2.18 -3.77 3.28
N ILE A 44 3.32 -3.67 2.59
CA ILE A 44 3.41 -3.89 1.13
C ILE A 44 2.94 -5.29 0.76
N ALA A 45 3.44 -6.32 1.45
CA ALA A 45 3.05 -7.70 1.18
C ALA A 45 1.54 -7.90 1.34
N LEU A 46 0.95 -7.34 2.40
CA LEU A 46 -0.49 -7.38 2.65
C LEU A 46 -1.27 -6.60 1.58
N GLY A 47 -0.80 -5.41 1.20
CA GLY A 47 -1.41 -4.58 0.16
C GLY A 47 -1.39 -5.24 -1.21
N LEU A 48 -0.34 -6.00 -1.52
CA LEU A 48 -0.24 -6.83 -2.71
C LEU A 48 -1.21 -8.01 -2.68
N VAL A 49 -1.29 -8.73 -1.56
CA VAL A 49 -2.26 -9.83 -1.37
C VAL A 49 -3.69 -9.31 -1.51
N MET A 50 -3.99 -8.17 -0.88
CA MET A 50 -5.29 -7.51 -0.99
C MET A 50 -5.57 -7.02 -2.41
N ALA A 51 -4.61 -6.44 -3.12
CA ALA A 51 -4.80 -6.03 -4.51
C ALA A 51 -4.97 -7.21 -5.46
N ALA A 52 -4.38 -8.37 -5.14
CA ALA A 52 -4.57 -9.61 -5.88
C ALA A 52 -5.96 -10.23 -5.65
N TRP A 53 -6.54 -10.03 -4.47
CA TRP A 53 -7.86 -10.56 -4.09
C TRP A 53 -9.02 -9.60 -4.32
N ALA A 54 -8.77 -8.30 -4.27
CA ALA A 54 -9.83 -7.30 -4.32
C ALA A 54 -10.23 -7.00 -5.78
N PRO A 55 -11.54 -6.95 -6.07
CA PRO A 55 -12.06 -6.62 -7.39
C PRO A 55 -12.05 -5.10 -7.59
N PHE A 56 -10.90 -4.45 -7.44
CA PHE A 56 -10.80 -3.01 -7.60
C PHE A 56 -11.01 -2.62 -9.07
N GLY A 57 -12.25 -2.24 -9.35
CA GLY A 57 -12.81 -1.92 -10.64
C GLY A 57 -11.98 -0.94 -11.47
N ARG A 58 -12.04 -1.22 -12.77
CA ARG A 58 -11.76 -0.39 -13.94
C ARG A 58 -12.07 1.10 -13.64
N ALA A 59 -11.04 1.91 -13.51
CA ALA A 59 -11.18 3.36 -13.47
C ALA A 59 -10.32 3.95 -14.60
N GLY A 60 -11.02 4.56 -15.58
CA GLY A 60 -10.51 5.41 -16.65
C GLY A 60 -9.78 4.67 -17.77
N ASP A 61 -10.46 4.12 -18.77
CA ASP A 61 -10.83 4.86 -19.98
C ASP A 61 -10.97 6.39 -19.79
N GLU A 62 -9.87 7.09 -19.52
CA GLU A 62 -9.69 8.44 -20.08
C GLU A 62 -9.04 8.24 -21.45
N ASP A 63 -9.82 7.66 -22.37
CA ASP A 63 -9.52 7.75 -23.79
C ASP A 63 -9.59 9.24 -24.13
N GLY A 64 -8.50 9.72 -24.71
CA GLY A 64 -8.46 11.04 -25.32
C GLY A 64 -9.51 11.11 -26.43
N SER A 65 -10.63 11.75 -26.14
CA SER A 65 -11.50 12.30 -27.17
C SER A 65 -11.08 13.74 -27.44
N SER A 66 -9.97 13.89 -28.17
CA SER A 66 -9.93 14.89 -29.24
C SER A 66 -10.37 14.18 -30.52
N PRO A 67 -11.59 14.44 -31.02
CA PRO A 67 -11.83 14.51 -32.44
C PRO A 67 -11.80 15.99 -32.86
N SER A 68 -10.87 16.26 -33.79
CA SER A 68 -10.85 17.30 -34.81
C SER A 68 -12.07 18.22 -34.92
#